data_AF-A0A7S1P3F4-F1
#
_entry.id   AF-A0A7S1P3F4-F1
#
_cell.length_a   1.000
_cell.length_b   1.000
_cell.length_c   1.000
_cell.angle_alpha   90.00
_cell.angle_beta   90.00
_cell.angle_gamma   90.00
#
_symmetry.space_group_name_H-M   'P 1'
#
loop_
_entity.id
_entity.type
_entity.pdbx_description
1 polymer ?
#
loop_
_entity_poly.entity_id
_entity_poly.type
_entity_poly.pdbx_seq_one_letter_code
_entity_poly.pdbx_strand_id
1 'polypeptide(L)'
;DGEGQEDSSGSWLFSVESETPQHQVCQILGFAPDRLQTIDTAMWMSENEVWRTVLQVFAPDLLGAFDACNYQDTDSSVRTDLSTTAIDRLVCRETLLLLDHVPGKNEAGGAGTVKLVAILLGAILERWQIQNDADPSVLARIAIVLRGRGIGRKIRAGAFKVRIQPLVTSATTTAQPPAAQPFEGDAASHTS
;
A
#
# COMPACT_ATOMS: atom_id res chain seq x y z
N ASP A 1 25.12 17.20 -6.36
CA ASP A 1 25.02 15.77 -6.03
C ASP A 1 24.74 15.63 -4.54
N GLY A 2 23.58 15.06 -4.20
CA GLY A 2 23.17 14.84 -2.82
C GLY A 2 22.78 13.38 -2.69
N GLU A 3 23.72 12.56 -2.26
CA GLU A 3 23.49 11.18 -1.88
C GLU A 3 22.61 11.18 -0.63
N GLY A 4 21.30 11.19 -0.85
CA GLY A 4 20.34 10.86 0.19
C GLY A 4 20.59 9.40 0.55
N GLN A 5 21.12 9.21 1.75
CA GLN A 5 21.29 7.94 2.44
C GLN A 5 20.13 7.00 2.09
N GLU A 6 20.40 6.02 1.21
CA GLU A 6 19.44 4.96 0.91
C GLU A 6 19.45 4.04 2.13
N ASP A 7 18.56 4.32 3.09
CA ASP A 7 18.37 3.47 4.26
C ASP A 7 18.11 2.04 3.80
N SER A 8 19.10 1.19 4.07
CA SER A 8 19.18 -0.21 3.66
C SER A 8 18.44 -1.12 4.63
N SER A 9 17.59 -0.56 5.50
CA SER A 9 16.57 -1.32 6.21
C SER A 9 15.61 -1.89 5.17
N GLY A 10 15.31 -3.19 5.24
CA GLY A 10 14.49 -3.91 4.25
C GLY A 10 13.30 -3.09 3.75
N SER A 11 13.02 -3.18 2.45
CA SER A 11 11.93 -2.41 1.86
C SER A 11 10.63 -2.73 2.58
N TRP A 12 9.96 -1.70 3.08
CA TRP A 12 8.68 -1.79 3.79
C TRP A 12 7.54 -1.24 2.94
N LEU A 13 7.86 -0.53 1.85
CA LEU A 13 6.89 0.04 0.92
C LEU A 13 7.03 -0.60 -0.46
N PHE A 14 5.92 -1.16 -0.92
CA PHE A 14 5.85 -1.95 -2.13
C PHE A 14 4.77 -1.45 -3.08
N SER A 15 4.86 -1.82 -4.35
CA SER A 15 3.78 -1.65 -5.32
C SER A 15 3.45 -2.97 -6.01
N VAL A 16 2.18 -3.15 -6.37
CA VAL A 16 1.71 -4.32 -7.09
C VAL A 16 0.59 -3.95 -8.07
N GLU A 17 0.43 -4.74 -9.13
CA GLU A 17 -0.63 -4.52 -10.13
C GLU A 17 -2.03 -4.74 -9.52
N SER A 18 -3.02 -4.00 -10.02
CA SER A 18 -4.40 -4.00 -9.48
C SER A 18 -5.04 -5.38 -9.41
N GLU A 19 -4.72 -6.28 -10.34
CA GLU A 19 -5.31 -7.63 -10.40
C GLU A 19 -4.65 -8.63 -9.44
N THR A 20 -3.62 -8.22 -8.70
CA THR A 20 -2.89 -9.13 -7.84
C THR A 20 -3.76 -9.60 -6.68
N PRO A 21 -3.94 -10.92 -6.51
CA PRO A 21 -4.69 -11.46 -5.39
C PRO A 21 -4.00 -11.18 -4.05
N GLN A 22 -4.80 -10.82 -3.04
CA GLN A 22 -4.31 -10.53 -1.70
C GLN A 22 -3.52 -11.68 -1.07
N HIS A 23 -3.94 -12.93 -1.30
CA HIS A 23 -3.24 -14.11 -0.79
C HIS A 23 -1.81 -14.22 -1.34
N GLN A 24 -1.59 -13.83 -2.60
CA GLN A 24 -0.27 -13.84 -3.21
C GLN A 24 0.64 -12.79 -2.58
N VAL A 25 0.12 -11.60 -2.30
CA VAL A 25 0.83 -10.54 -1.58
C VAL A 25 1.25 -11.03 -0.19
N CYS A 26 0.34 -11.65 0.56
CA CYS A 26 0.64 -12.22 1.88
C CYS A 26 1.73 -13.30 1.81
N GLN A 27 1.67 -14.20 0.83
CA GLN A 27 2.66 -15.26 0.64
C GLN A 27 4.04 -14.70 0.32
N ILE A 28 4.14 -13.79 -0.64
CA ILE A 28 5.43 -13.19 -1.07
C ILE A 28 6.08 -12.44 0.10
N LEU A 29 5.29 -11.70 0.86
CA LEU A 29 5.79 -10.94 2.00
C LEU A 29 5.86 -11.77 3.29
N GLY A 30 5.42 -13.03 3.29
CA GLY A 30 5.43 -13.88 4.48
C GLY A 30 4.63 -13.30 5.65
N PHE A 31 3.44 -12.77 5.39
CA PHE A 31 2.47 -12.37 6.42
C PHE A 31 1.32 -13.37 6.48
N ALA A 32 0.81 -13.61 7.69
CA ALA A 32 -0.40 -14.39 7.85
C ALA A 32 -1.64 -13.59 7.36
N PRO A 33 -2.66 -14.24 6.77
CA PRO A 33 -3.81 -13.54 6.19
C PRO A 33 -4.61 -12.68 7.18
N ASP A 34 -4.59 -13.04 8.47
CA ASP A 34 -5.23 -12.27 9.57
C ASP A 34 -4.50 -10.96 9.90
N ARG A 35 -3.26 -10.79 9.41
CA ARG A 35 -2.45 -9.56 9.55
C ARG A 35 -2.62 -8.60 8.38
N LEU A 36 -3.29 -9.04 7.32
CA LEU A 36 -3.62 -8.18 6.18
C LEU A 36 -4.77 -7.25 6.55
N GLN A 37 -4.56 -5.96 6.37
CA GLN A 37 -5.60 -4.94 6.41
C GLN A 37 -5.67 -4.26 5.05
N THR A 38 -6.88 -4.17 4.48
CA THR A 38 -7.08 -3.51 3.18
C THR A 38 -7.83 -2.21 3.38
N ILE A 39 -7.31 -1.15 2.76
CA ILE A 39 -7.92 0.18 2.74
C ILE A 39 -8.18 0.54 1.28
N ASP A 40 -9.43 0.81 0.95
CA ASP A 40 -9.79 1.33 -0.37
C ASP A 40 -9.57 2.85 -0.41
N THR A 41 -8.70 3.29 -1.31
CA THR A 41 -8.35 4.72 -1.47
C THR A 41 -9.18 5.43 -2.55
N ALA A 42 -10.05 4.72 -3.27
CA ALA A 42 -10.82 5.27 -4.39
C ALA A 42 -11.71 6.47 -3.99
N MET A 43 -12.24 6.45 -2.76
CA MET A 43 -13.16 7.47 -2.25
C MET A 43 -12.45 8.54 -1.41
N TRP A 44 -11.13 8.51 -1.31
CA TRP A 44 -10.39 9.51 -0.54
C TRP A 44 -10.32 10.85 -1.27
N MET A 45 -11.00 11.84 -0.70
CA MET A 45 -11.06 13.23 -1.16
C MET A 45 -10.45 14.20 -0.16
N SER A 46 -10.30 13.78 1.12
CA SER A 46 -9.80 14.62 2.20
C SER A 46 -8.95 13.85 3.22
N GLU A 47 -8.10 14.57 3.97
CA GLU A 47 -7.36 13.99 5.10
C GLU A 47 -8.28 13.43 6.17
N ASN A 48 -9.47 14.02 6.37
CA ASN A 48 -10.44 13.50 7.33
C ASN A 48 -10.90 12.08 6.99
N GLU A 49 -11.06 11.75 5.70
CA GLU A 49 -11.42 10.40 5.28
C GLU A 49 -10.25 9.43 5.48
N VAL A 50 -9.02 9.84 5.21
CA VAL A 50 -7.82 9.04 5.50
C VAL A 50 -7.81 8.64 6.98
N TRP A 51 -7.90 9.62 7.87
CA TRP A 51 -7.85 9.37 9.32
C TRP A 51 -9.04 8.55 9.80
N ARG A 52 -10.24 8.80 9.26
CA ARG A 52 -11.41 7.98 9.55
C ARG A 52 -11.19 6.52 9.17
N THR A 53 -10.68 6.24 7.97
CA THR A 53 -10.42 4.86 7.52
C THR A 53 -9.33 4.20 8.36
N VAL A 54 -8.26 4.92 8.71
CA VAL A 54 -7.20 4.43 9.61
C VAL A 54 -7.77 4.06 10.99
N LEU A 55 -8.58 4.94 11.59
CA LEU A 55 -9.23 4.69 12.88
C LEU A 55 -10.16 3.48 12.80
N GLN A 56 -10.98 3.39 11.75
CA GLN A 56 -11.89 2.26 11.55
C GLN A 56 -11.16 0.91 11.51
N VAL A 57 -9.94 0.87 10.96
CA VAL A 57 -9.14 -0.36 10.82
C VAL A 57 -8.33 -0.66 12.09
N PHE A 58 -7.66 0.34 12.67
CA PHE A 58 -6.64 0.12 13.71
C PHE A 58 -7.07 0.50 15.13
N ALA A 59 -8.11 1.33 15.27
CA ALA A 59 -8.63 1.76 16.55
C ALA A 59 -10.14 2.08 16.45
N PRO A 60 -10.99 1.08 16.13
CA PRO A 60 -12.42 1.29 15.91
C PRO A 60 -13.13 1.80 17.17
N ASP A 61 -12.58 1.51 18.35
CA ASP A 61 -13.00 2.06 19.64
C ASP A 61 -12.89 3.59 19.73
N LEU A 62 -11.99 4.20 18.94
CA LEU A 62 -11.76 5.65 18.92
C LEU A 62 -12.60 6.37 17.85
N LEU A 63 -13.23 5.64 16.93
CA LEU A 63 -13.96 6.23 15.80
C LEU A 63 -15.12 7.12 16.26
N GLY A 64 -15.87 6.69 17.27
CA GLY A 64 -16.99 7.49 17.83
C GLY A 64 -16.52 8.83 18.41
N ALA A 65 -15.36 8.84 19.09
CA ALA A 65 -14.76 10.07 19.59
C ALA A 65 -14.28 10.97 18.44
N PHE A 66 -13.67 10.38 17.41
CA PHE A 66 -13.20 11.11 16.24
C PHE A 66 -14.34 11.79 15.45
N ASP A 67 -15.46 11.09 15.26
CA ASP A 67 -16.64 11.64 14.58
C ASP A 67 -17.32 12.73 15.43
N ALA A 68 -17.32 12.58 16.76
CA ALA A 68 -17.84 13.59 17.67
C ALA A 68 -17.05 14.90 17.65
N CYS A 69 -15.73 14.85 17.39
CA CYS A 69 -14.89 16.04 17.25
C CYS A 69 -15.30 16.97 16.09
N ASN A 70 -16.12 16.51 15.15
CA ASN A 70 -16.58 17.30 14.02
C ASN A 70 -17.83 18.15 14.34
N TYR A 71 -18.49 17.92 15.47
CA TYR A 71 -19.83 18.46 15.72
C TYR A 71 -19.82 19.81 16.46
N GLN A 72 -18.82 20.10 17.28
CA GLN A 72 -18.73 21.33 18.07
C GLN A 72 -17.27 21.65 18.40
N ASP A 73 -16.67 22.61 17.67
CA ASP A 73 -15.53 23.43 18.12
C ASP A 73 -14.35 22.70 18.81
N THR A 74 -14.07 21.46 18.42
CA THR A 74 -13.02 20.68 19.09
C THR A 74 -11.68 20.98 18.45
N ASP A 75 -10.75 21.39 19.30
CA ASP A 75 -9.36 21.70 18.98
C ASP A 75 -8.74 20.59 18.10
N SER A 76 -8.01 21.00 17.05
CA SER A 76 -7.39 20.08 16.09
C SER A 76 -6.41 19.10 16.74
N SER A 77 -5.97 19.43 17.95
CA SER A 77 -5.16 18.59 18.85
C SER A 77 -5.82 17.23 19.13
N VAL A 78 -7.09 17.18 19.54
CA VAL A 78 -7.76 15.91 19.90
C VAL A 78 -7.83 14.96 18.70
N ARG A 79 -8.18 15.47 17.52
CA ARG A 79 -8.20 14.65 16.30
C ARG A 79 -6.81 14.15 15.92
N THR A 80 -5.80 14.99 16.10
CA THR A 80 -4.40 14.63 15.90
C THR A 80 -3.98 13.53 16.87
N ASP A 81 -4.38 13.62 18.13
CA ASP A 81 -4.06 12.64 19.19
C ASP A 81 -4.72 11.28 18.93
N LEU A 82 -5.99 11.29 18.51
CA LEU A 82 -6.71 10.05 18.15
C LEU A 82 -6.07 9.39 16.92
N SER A 83 -5.76 10.17 15.88
CA SER A 83 -5.10 9.65 14.66
C SER A 83 -3.71 9.12 14.98
N THR A 84 -2.96 9.84 15.82
CA THR A 84 -1.66 9.43 16.36
C THR A 84 -1.76 8.09 17.07
N THR A 85 -2.72 7.95 17.98
CA THR A 85 -2.93 6.72 18.75
C THR A 85 -3.21 5.53 17.82
N ALA A 86 -3.98 5.74 16.75
CA ALA A 86 -4.25 4.69 15.77
C ALA A 86 -2.96 4.28 15.01
N ILE A 87 -2.11 5.24 14.65
CA ILE A 87 -0.82 4.96 14.01
C ILE A 87 0.16 4.30 14.99
N ASP A 88 0.20 4.70 16.26
CA ASP A 88 1.01 4.03 17.29
C ASP A 88 0.63 2.55 17.42
N ARG A 89 -0.67 2.25 17.44
CA ARG A 89 -1.17 0.86 17.43
C ARG A 89 -0.77 0.10 16.16
N LEU A 90 -0.75 0.78 15.01
CA LEU A 90 -0.31 0.20 13.75
C LEU A 90 1.18 -0.16 13.81
N VAL A 91 2.04 0.75 14.28
CA VAL A 91 3.50 0.53 14.26
C VAL A 91 3.98 -0.49 15.29
N CYS A 92 3.22 -0.67 16.37
CA CYS A 92 3.51 -1.66 17.42
C CYS A 92 2.89 -3.04 17.16
N ARG A 93 2.24 -3.26 16.00
CA ARG A 93 1.60 -4.54 15.65
C ARG A 93 2.07 -5.03 14.29
N GLU A 94 2.35 -6.33 14.18
CA GLU A 94 2.69 -6.93 12.90
C GLU A 94 1.52 -6.76 11.93
N THR A 95 1.76 -5.99 10.86
CA THR A 95 0.71 -5.50 9.97
C THR A 95 1.18 -5.49 8.51
N LEU A 96 0.37 -6.08 7.64
CA LEU A 96 0.46 -5.88 6.19
C LEU A 96 -0.69 -4.97 5.76
N LEU A 97 -0.37 -3.74 5.38
CA LEU A 97 -1.36 -2.76 4.92
C LEU A 97 -1.39 -2.71 3.39
N LEU A 98 -2.52 -3.09 2.80
CA LEU A 98 -2.76 -3.00 1.38
C LEU A 98 -3.63 -1.76 1.09
N LEU A 99 -3.05 -0.76 0.43
CA LEU A 99 -3.79 0.39 -0.08
C LEU A 99 -4.26 0.07 -1.49
N ASP A 100 -5.57 -0.10 -1.66
CA ASP A 100 -6.20 -0.43 -2.94
C ASP A 100 -6.59 0.82 -3.74
N HIS A 101 -6.70 0.64 -5.06
CA HIS A 101 -7.05 1.69 -6.02
C HIS A 101 -6.13 2.92 -5.96
N VAL A 102 -4.84 2.72 -5.67
CA VAL A 102 -3.87 3.82 -5.65
C VAL A 102 -3.60 4.26 -7.09
N PRO A 103 -3.89 5.52 -7.45
CA PRO A 103 -3.81 5.92 -8.84
C PRO A 103 -2.36 6.03 -9.33
N GLY A 104 -2.17 5.64 -10.58
CA GLY A 104 -0.88 5.71 -11.27
C GLY A 104 -0.42 7.13 -11.60
N LYS A 105 0.84 7.28 -11.99
CA LYS A 105 1.44 8.58 -12.35
C LYS A 105 0.68 9.31 -13.47
N ASN A 106 0.04 8.55 -14.37
CA ASN A 106 -0.62 9.07 -15.56
C ASN A 106 -2.15 9.06 -15.45
N GLU A 107 -2.72 8.69 -14.31
CA GLU A 107 -4.17 8.67 -14.12
C GLU A 107 -4.68 10.08 -13.82
N ALA A 108 -5.60 10.56 -14.65
CA ALA A 108 -6.20 11.89 -14.51
C ALA A 108 -6.98 11.98 -13.18
N GLY A 109 -6.75 13.06 -12.42
CA GLY A 109 -7.40 13.27 -11.11
C GLY A 109 -6.76 12.50 -9.94
N GLY A 110 -5.79 11.61 -10.18
CA GLY A 110 -5.17 10.79 -9.12
C GLY A 110 -4.25 11.54 -8.16
N ALA A 111 -3.82 12.76 -8.50
CA ALA A 111 -2.86 13.52 -7.70
C ALA A 111 -3.34 13.80 -6.26
N GLY A 112 -4.66 13.97 -6.07
CA GLY A 112 -5.27 14.14 -4.74
C GLY A 112 -5.08 12.90 -3.87
N THR A 113 -5.51 11.73 -4.35
CA THR A 113 -5.35 10.46 -3.64
C THR A 113 -3.89 10.12 -3.38
N VAL A 114 -2.98 10.35 -4.36
CA VAL A 114 -1.53 10.15 -4.13
C VAL A 114 -1.01 11.03 -2.99
N LYS A 115 -1.47 12.28 -2.89
CA LYS A 115 -1.11 13.17 -1.78
C LYS A 115 -1.63 12.62 -0.44
N LEU A 116 -2.85 12.09 -0.41
CA LEU A 116 -3.45 11.50 0.79
C LEU A 116 -2.72 10.22 1.23
N VAL A 117 -2.35 9.35 0.27
CA VAL A 117 -1.45 8.21 0.53
C VAL A 117 -0.12 8.68 1.10
N ALA A 118 0.48 9.74 0.54
CA ALA A 118 1.73 10.30 1.03
C ALA A 118 1.63 10.84 2.46
N ILE A 119 0.48 11.41 2.85
CA ILE A 119 0.22 11.88 4.21
C ILE A 119 0.19 10.71 5.18
N LEU A 120 -0.52 9.63 4.84
CA LEU A 120 -0.54 8.41 5.66
C LEU A 120 0.85 7.81 5.82
N LEU A 121 1.60 7.64 4.73
CA LEU A 121 2.97 7.12 4.77
C LEU A 121 3.90 8.00 5.62
N GLY A 122 3.73 9.32 5.56
CA GLY A 122 4.51 10.27 6.34
C GLY A 122 4.26 10.11 7.84
N ALA A 123 3.00 10.00 8.23
CA ALA A 123 2.64 9.79 9.63
C ALA A 123 3.11 8.45 10.18
N ILE A 124 3.02 7.37 9.38
CA ILE A 124 3.55 6.05 9.77
C ILE A 124 5.06 6.12 9.99
N LEU A 125 5.81 6.75 9.08
CA LEU A 125 7.25 6.91 9.21
C LEU A 125 7.65 7.74 10.41
N GLU A 126 7.02 8.88 10.61
CA GLU A 126 7.28 9.77 11.74
C GLU A 126 7.07 9.02 13.06
N ARG A 127 5.96 8.30 13.20
CA ARG A 127 5.66 7.53 14.40
C ARG A 127 6.60 6.34 14.58
N TRP A 128 6.93 5.63 13.50
CA TRP A 128 7.91 4.55 13.55
C TRP A 128 9.28 5.06 14.03
N GLN A 129 9.75 6.21 13.54
CA GLN A 129 11.03 6.80 13.97
C GLN A 129 11.01 7.21 15.44
N ILE A 130 9.94 7.90 15.89
CA ILE A 130 9.77 8.30 17.29
C ILE A 130 9.83 7.06 18.20
N GLN A 131 9.14 5.98 17.84
CA GLN A 131 9.15 4.76 18.64
C GLN A 131 10.46 3.99 18.54
N ASN A 132 11.12 3.98 17.38
CA ASN A 132 12.45 3.39 17.23
C ASN A 132 13.49 4.05 18.14
N ASP A 133 13.41 5.38 18.29
CA ASP A 133 14.30 6.15 19.15
C ASP A 133 13.95 6.00 20.64
N ALA A 134 12.67 5.83 20.97
CA ALA A 134 12.20 5.68 22.35
C ALA A 134 12.36 4.26 22.90
N ASP A 135 11.85 3.25 22.19
CA ASP A 135 11.96 1.83 22.54
C ASP A 135 11.81 0.96 21.27
N PRO A 136 12.91 0.50 20.65
CA PRO A 136 12.83 -0.32 19.45
C PRO A 136 12.21 -1.70 19.68
N SER A 137 12.07 -2.15 20.94
CA SER A 137 11.51 -3.47 21.25
C SER A 137 9.98 -3.54 21.08
N VAL A 138 9.30 -2.39 21.06
CA VAL A 138 7.85 -2.33 20.80
C VAL A 138 7.51 -2.35 19.32
N LEU A 139 8.48 -2.10 18.44
CA LEU A 139 8.25 -2.05 17.01
C LEU A 139 7.98 -3.43 16.44
N ALA A 140 6.92 -3.52 15.66
CA ALA A 140 6.60 -4.72 14.92
C ALA A 140 6.97 -4.60 13.46
N ARG A 141 6.94 -5.74 12.77
CA ARG A 141 7.15 -5.81 11.33
C ARG A 141 5.97 -5.19 10.58
N ILE A 142 6.22 -4.19 9.75
CA ILE A 142 5.22 -3.52 8.94
C ILE A 142 5.61 -3.64 7.46
N ALA A 143 4.63 -3.95 6.62
CA ALA A 143 4.76 -3.80 5.18
C ALA A 143 3.54 -3.07 4.63
N ILE A 144 3.75 -2.14 3.71
CA ILE A 144 2.72 -1.38 3.02
C ILE A 144 2.82 -1.68 1.54
N VAL A 145 1.69 -2.03 0.92
CA VAL A 145 1.59 -2.38 -0.48
C VAL A 145 0.60 -1.44 -1.15
N LEU A 146 1.08 -0.70 -2.14
CA LEU A 146 0.27 0.14 -3.00
C LEU A 146 -0.22 -0.71 -4.18
N ARG A 147 -1.53 -0.94 -4.27
CA ARG A 147 -2.15 -1.70 -5.35
C ARG A 147 -2.82 -0.76 -6.33
N GLY A 148 -2.36 -0.78 -7.57
CA GLY A 148 -2.77 0.16 -8.60
C GLY A 148 -1.89 0.09 -9.84
N ARG A 149 -2.38 0.61 -10.96
CA ARG A 149 -1.69 0.52 -12.24
C ARG A 149 -0.70 1.66 -12.40
N GLY A 150 0.53 1.38 -12.82
CA GLY A 150 1.49 2.43 -13.16
C GLY A 150 1.90 3.32 -11.97
N ILE A 151 1.96 2.73 -10.77
CA ILE A 151 2.46 3.39 -9.57
C ILE A 151 3.95 3.76 -9.77
N GLY A 152 4.32 4.96 -9.32
CA GLY A 152 5.70 5.45 -9.42
C GLY A 152 6.68 4.64 -8.56
N ARG A 153 7.98 4.83 -8.81
CA ARG A 153 9.05 4.15 -8.03
C ARG A 153 9.43 4.85 -6.74
N LYS A 154 8.93 6.07 -6.51
CA LYS A 154 9.23 6.91 -5.35
C LYS A 154 8.02 7.76 -5.01
N ILE A 155 7.81 8.02 -3.73
CA ILE A 155 6.80 8.94 -3.22
C ILE A 155 7.43 9.89 -2.21
N ARG A 156 6.99 11.16 -2.23
CA ARG A 156 7.40 12.15 -1.24
C ARG A 156 6.30 12.24 -0.18
N ALA A 157 6.61 11.79 1.03
CA ALA A 157 5.73 11.78 2.19
C ALA A 157 6.24 12.83 3.20
N GLY A 158 5.75 14.08 3.07
CA GLY A 158 6.26 15.20 3.85
C GLY A 158 7.75 15.45 3.62
N ALA A 159 8.54 15.36 4.70
CA ALA A 159 10.00 15.47 4.65
C ALA A 159 10.68 14.24 4.04
N PHE A 160 10.01 13.09 4.02
CA PHE A 160 10.58 11.81 3.61
C PHE A 160 10.45 11.59 2.10
N LYS A 161 11.49 11.03 1.49
CA LYS A 161 11.47 10.55 0.11
C LYS A 161 11.63 9.02 0.13
N VAL A 162 10.52 8.32 -0.03
CA VAL A 162 10.46 6.87 0.14
C VAL A 162 10.55 6.18 -1.21
N ARG A 163 11.33 5.11 -1.28
CA ARG A 163 11.42 4.23 -2.45
C ARG A 163 10.31 3.19 -2.40
N ILE A 164 9.66 2.98 -3.53
CA ILE A 164 8.61 1.96 -3.70
C ILE A 164 9.24 0.79 -4.44
N GLN A 165 9.24 -0.40 -3.83
CA GLN A 165 9.74 -1.60 -4.47
C GLN A 165 8.61 -2.35 -5.19
N PRO A 166 8.74 -2.67 -6.49
CA PRO A 166 7.75 -3.51 -7.15
C PRO A 166 7.80 -4.93 -6.57
N LEU A 167 6.64 -5.47 -6.19
CA LEU A 167 6.49 -6.88 -5.86
C LEU A 167 6.45 -7.66 -7.17
N VAL A 168 7.50 -8.44 -7.40
CA VAL A 168 7.55 -9.35 -8.54
C VAL A 168 6.67 -10.54 -8.20
N THR A 169 5.39 -10.42 -8.47
CA THR A 169 4.51 -11.59 -8.51
C THR A 169 4.95 -12.39 -9.71
N SER A 170 5.53 -13.58 -9.49
CA SER A 170 5.78 -14.52 -10.58
C SER A 170 4.42 -14.94 -11.16
N ALA A 171 3.86 -14.11 -12.03
CA ALA A 171 2.82 -14.54 -12.94
C ALA A 171 3.52 -15.51 -13.89
N THR A 172 3.16 -16.78 -13.74
CA THR A 172 3.39 -17.85 -14.70
C THR A 172 3.47 -17.28 -16.10
N THR A 173 4.65 -17.37 -16.72
CA THR A 173 4.78 -17.36 -18.17
C THR A 173 3.83 -18.42 -18.69
N THR A 174 2.63 -18.03 -19.10
CA THR A 174 1.82 -18.86 -19.97
C THR A 174 2.65 -19.00 -21.22
N ALA A 175 3.30 -20.16 -21.32
CA ALA A 175 4.03 -20.58 -22.49
C ALA A 175 3.15 -20.29 -23.70
N GLN A 176 3.65 -19.43 -24.57
CA GLN A 176 3.19 -19.32 -25.94
C GLN A 176 3.14 -20.75 -26.50
N PRO A 177 1.97 -21.27 -26.91
CA PRO A 177 1.96 -22.57 -27.56
C PRO A 177 2.90 -22.48 -28.77
N PRO A 178 3.74 -23.49 -29.02
CA PRO A 178 4.58 -23.49 -30.22
C PRO A 178 3.67 -23.26 -31.42
N ALA A 179 4.04 -22.27 -32.23
CA ALA A 179 3.35 -21.94 -33.46
C ALA A 179 3.10 -23.25 -34.23
N ALA A 180 1.83 -23.60 -34.44
CA ALA A 180 1.47 -24.69 -35.31
C ALA A 180 2.05 -24.38 -36.69
N GLN A 181 3.01 -25.18 -37.13
CA GLN A 181 3.54 -25.06 -38.48
C GLN A 181 2.41 -25.36 -39.47
N PRO A 182 2.24 -24.57 -40.54
CA PRO A 182 1.31 -24.90 -41.60
C PRO A 182 1.76 -26.22 -42.24
N PHE A 183 0.90 -27.22 -42.17
CA PHE A 183 1.04 -28.45 -42.96
C PHE A 183 0.70 -28.10 -44.41
N GLU A 184 1.74 -27.81 -45.20
CA GLU A 184 1.68 -27.67 -46.66
C GLU A 184 1.93 -29.05 -47.31
N GLY A 185 0.98 -29.50 -48.14
CA GLY A 185 1.11 -30.57 -49.13
C GLY A 185 1.12 -32.00 -48.58
N ASP A 186 0.50 -33.01 -49.18
CA ASP A 186 0.23 -33.17 -50.61
C ASP A 186 -0.97 -34.12 -50.80
N ALA A 187 -1.80 -33.77 -51.78
CA ALA A 187 -2.91 -34.58 -52.25
C ALA A 187 -2.40 -35.55 -53.32
N ALA A 188 -2.45 -36.85 -53.05
CA ALA A 188 -2.33 -37.86 -54.10
C ALA A 188 -3.49 -38.86 -54.01
N SER A 189 -4.48 -38.56 -54.84
CA SER A 189 -5.49 -39.44 -55.42
C SER A 189 -5.04 -40.90 -55.56
N HIS A 190 -5.89 -41.86 -55.18
CA HIS A 190 -5.98 -43.11 -55.91
C HIS A 190 -7.40 -43.69 -55.79
N THR A 191 -8.12 -43.56 -56.91
CA THR A 191 -9.22 -44.42 -57.33
C THR A 191 -8.72 -45.87 -57.44
N SER A 192 -9.50 -46.81 -56.90
CA SER A 192 -9.98 -48.03 -57.56
C SER A 192 -10.86 -48.85 -56.62
#